data_AF-A0AAU7TQB3-F1
#
_entry.id   AF-A0AAU7TQB3-F1
#
_cell.length_a   1.000
_cell.length_b   1.000
_cell.length_c   1.000
_cell.angle_alpha   90.00
_cell.angle_beta   90.00
_cell.angle_gamma   90.00
#
_symmetry.space_group_name_H-M   'P 1'
#
loop_
_entity.id
_entity.type
_entity.pdbx_description
1 polymer ?
#
loop_
_entity_poly.entity_id
_entity_poly.type
_entity_poly.pdbx_seq_one_letter_code
_entity_poly.pdbx_strand_id
1 'polypeptide(L)'
;MPEDVGFRGPTACAAAGITYRQLDYWARTGLVSPSVRPATGSGTQRLYGFRDVLLLKVIKRLLDAGISLQQIRTAIAHLSKRGFDDLTQITLMSDGASVYMCTSPDEVIDLLAGGQGVFGIALGGVWREVEGSLSELPTERADGHGEDESEPHASDELAARRRARMTG
;
A
#
# COMPACT_ATOMS: atom_id res chain seq x y z
N MET A 1 -4.28 8.94 12.38
CA MET A 1 -2.83 9.16 12.25
C MET A 1 -2.61 10.53 11.62
N PRO A 2 -1.60 11.31 12.04
CA PRO A 2 -1.27 12.59 11.41
C PRO A 2 -1.00 12.43 9.91
N GLU A 3 -1.45 13.38 9.08
CA GLU A 3 -1.33 13.30 7.60
C GLU A 3 0.11 13.46 7.11
N ASP A 4 1.00 14.01 7.94
CA ASP A 4 2.42 14.25 7.68
C ASP A 4 3.33 13.07 8.06
N VAL A 5 2.79 12.03 8.71
CA VAL A 5 3.55 10.85 9.13
C VAL A 5 3.42 9.74 8.10
N GLY A 6 4.56 9.23 7.64
CA GLY A 6 4.63 8.14 6.68
C GLY A 6 5.67 7.09 6.98
N PHE A 7 5.58 6.00 6.23
CA PHE A 7 6.38 4.80 6.37
C PHE A 7 7.26 4.60 5.15
N ARG A 8 8.51 4.23 5.35
CA ARG A 8 9.42 3.89 4.25
C ARG A 8 8.94 2.63 3.53
N GLY A 9 9.42 2.46 2.30
CA GLY A 9 9.09 1.30 1.46
C GLY A 9 9.25 -0.05 2.18
N PRO A 10 10.37 -0.34 2.86
CA PRO A 10 10.52 -1.59 3.62
C PRO A 10 9.46 -1.79 4.71
N THR A 11 9.16 -0.75 5.49
CA THR A 11 8.14 -0.78 6.54
C THR A 11 6.74 -1.01 5.96
N ALA A 12 6.39 -0.29 4.89
CA ALA A 12 5.13 -0.47 4.18
C ALA A 12 4.99 -1.88 3.60
N CYS A 13 6.07 -2.43 3.02
CA CYS A 13 6.12 -3.80 2.50
C CYS A 13 5.88 -4.83 3.61
N ALA A 14 6.53 -4.68 4.75
CA ALA A 14 6.39 -5.58 5.89
C ALA A 14 4.96 -5.57 6.43
N ALA A 15 4.37 -4.39 6.68
CA ALA A 15 3.02 -4.27 7.22
C ALA A 15 1.92 -4.77 6.25
N ALA A 16 2.11 -4.56 4.94
CA ALA A 16 1.19 -5.05 3.91
C ALA A 16 1.44 -6.53 3.51
N GLY A 17 2.57 -7.11 3.89
CA GLY A 17 2.97 -8.46 3.49
C GLY A 17 3.17 -8.59 1.98
N ILE A 18 3.87 -7.63 1.38
CA ILE A 18 4.21 -7.60 -0.06
C ILE A 18 5.72 -7.46 -0.25
N THR A 19 6.20 -7.81 -1.43
CA THR A 19 7.60 -7.60 -1.82
C THR A 19 7.85 -6.15 -2.24
N TYR A 20 9.10 -5.70 -2.12
CA TYR A 20 9.51 -4.38 -2.61
C TYR A 20 9.26 -4.21 -4.12
N ARG A 21 9.40 -5.30 -4.90
CA ARG A 21 9.12 -5.29 -6.34
C ARG A 21 7.65 -5.04 -6.65
N GLN A 22 6.73 -5.62 -5.86
CA GLN A 22 5.30 -5.34 -5.98
C GLN A 22 5.00 -3.87 -5.65
N LEU A 23 5.56 -3.37 -4.54
CA LEU A 23 5.42 -1.96 -4.15
C LEU A 23 5.90 -1.02 -5.27
N ASP A 24 7.11 -1.23 -5.79
CA ASP A 24 7.66 -0.37 -6.83
C ASP A 24 6.86 -0.45 -8.14
N TYR A 25 6.42 -1.65 -8.53
CA TYR A 25 5.56 -1.81 -9.70
C TYR A 25 4.22 -1.10 -9.56
N TRP A 26 3.56 -1.23 -8.40
CA TRP A 26 2.28 -0.56 -8.14
C TRP A 26 2.42 0.96 -8.03
N ALA A 27 3.53 1.45 -7.47
CA ALA A 27 3.84 2.88 -7.44
C ALA A 27 4.10 3.44 -8.83
N ARG A 28 4.91 2.76 -9.64
CA ARG A 28 5.25 3.19 -10.99
C ARG A 28 4.06 3.13 -11.97
N THR A 29 3.11 2.23 -11.74
CA THR A 29 1.89 2.10 -12.55
C THR A 29 0.69 2.88 -11.99
N GLY A 30 0.91 3.68 -10.93
CA GLY A 30 -0.12 4.51 -10.30
C GLY A 30 -1.26 3.71 -9.67
N LEU A 31 -1.07 2.43 -9.36
CA LEU A 31 -2.07 1.65 -8.62
C LEU A 31 -2.15 2.08 -7.16
N VAL A 32 -1.00 2.35 -6.54
CA VAL A 32 -0.88 3.00 -5.22
C VAL A 32 0.31 3.93 -5.25
N SER A 33 0.09 5.20 -4.96
CA SER A 33 1.17 6.21 -4.90
C SER A 33 1.42 6.62 -3.44
N PRO A 34 2.67 6.96 -3.07
CA PRO A 34 2.96 7.51 -1.74
C PRO A 34 2.21 8.83 -1.54
N SER A 35 1.36 8.90 -0.53
CA SER A 35 0.54 10.07 -0.21
C SER A 35 1.25 11.09 0.67
N VAL A 36 2.23 10.66 1.49
CA VAL A 36 2.96 11.56 2.41
C VAL A 36 4.11 12.26 1.70
N ARG A 37 4.96 11.51 0.99
CA ARG A 37 6.07 12.08 0.23
C ARG A 37 6.35 11.29 -1.03
N PRO A 38 6.20 11.87 -2.24
CA PRO A 38 6.66 11.25 -3.47
C PRO A 38 8.19 11.31 -3.56
N ALA A 39 8.76 10.48 -4.44
CA ALA A 39 10.18 10.62 -4.79
C ALA A 39 10.35 11.74 -5.83
N THR A 40 11.20 12.72 -5.53
CA THR A 40 11.58 13.82 -6.43
C THR A 40 13.09 13.75 -6.68
N GLY A 41 13.52 12.81 -7.55
CA GLY A 41 14.92 12.65 -7.95
C GLY A 41 15.73 11.64 -7.13
N SER A 42 17.02 11.52 -7.46
CA SER A 42 17.95 10.60 -6.81
C SER A 42 18.14 10.95 -5.33
N GLY A 43 18.07 9.96 -4.43
CA GLY A 43 18.25 10.13 -2.99
C GLY A 43 17.00 10.51 -2.20
N THR A 44 15.88 10.85 -2.85
CA THR A 44 14.63 11.13 -2.14
C THR A 44 13.85 9.86 -1.86
N GLN A 45 13.32 9.75 -0.64
CA GLN A 45 12.63 8.56 -0.18
C GLN A 45 11.13 8.75 -0.19
N ARG A 46 10.42 7.77 -0.77
CA ARG A 46 8.96 7.69 -0.75
C ARG A 46 8.50 7.41 0.68
N LEU A 47 7.56 8.23 1.16
CA LEU A 47 6.86 7.98 2.42
C LEU A 47 5.41 7.63 2.11
N TYR A 48 4.99 6.47 2.58
CA TYR A 48 3.65 5.94 2.41
C TYR A 48 2.82 6.24 3.65
N GLY A 49 1.66 6.87 3.48
CA GLY A 49 0.73 7.10 4.58
C GLY A 49 0.05 5.80 5.02
N PHE A 50 -0.66 5.86 6.14
CA PHE A 50 -1.46 4.72 6.63
C PHE A 50 -2.42 4.19 5.55
N ARG A 51 -3.09 5.09 4.82
CA ARG A 51 -4.03 4.72 3.74
C ARG A 51 -3.35 3.94 2.63
N ASP A 52 -2.14 4.32 2.27
CA ASP A 52 -1.39 3.64 1.22
C ASP A 52 -1.12 2.20 1.66
N VAL A 53 -0.63 2.01 2.89
CA VAL A 53 -0.36 0.67 3.45
C VAL A 53 -1.64 -0.17 3.53
N LEU A 54 -2.77 0.43 3.91
CA LEU A 54 -4.07 -0.23 3.87
C LEU A 54 -4.42 -0.70 2.46
N LEU A 55 -4.32 0.18 1.45
CA LEU A 55 -4.60 -0.16 0.06
C LEU A 55 -3.65 -1.25 -0.46
N LEU A 56 -2.36 -1.19 -0.12
CA LEU A 56 -1.36 -2.22 -0.46
C LEU A 56 -1.80 -3.60 0.06
N LYS A 57 -2.25 -3.67 1.32
CA LYS A 57 -2.70 -4.93 1.93
C LYS A 57 -4.01 -5.43 1.33
N VAL A 58 -4.93 -4.54 0.97
CA VAL A 58 -6.17 -4.88 0.27
C VAL A 58 -5.88 -5.42 -1.13
N ILE A 59 -5.03 -4.75 -1.91
CA ILE A 59 -4.60 -5.21 -3.25
C ILE A 59 -3.98 -6.60 -3.16
N LYS A 60 -3.10 -6.83 -2.18
CA LYS A 60 -2.51 -8.14 -1.93
C LYS A 60 -3.59 -9.20 -1.70
N ARG A 61 -4.57 -8.96 -0.82
CA ARG A 61 -5.63 -9.93 -0.55
C ARG A 61 -6.52 -10.21 -1.75
N LEU A 62 -6.82 -9.19 -2.56
CA LEU A 62 -7.58 -9.38 -3.80
C LEU A 62 -6.78 -10.22 -4.82
N LEU A 63 -5.48 -9.98 -4.95
CA LEU A 63 -4.60 -10.79 -5.82
C LEU A 63 -4.49 -12.24 -5.33
N ASP A 64 -4.33 -12.46 -4.03
CA ASP A 64 -4.27 -13.80 -3.44
C ASP A 64 -5.59 -14.56 -3.63
N ALA A 65 -6.72 -13.85 -3.68
CA ALA A 65 -8.04 -14.41 -4.01
C ALA A 65 -8.23 -14.66 -5.52
N GLY A 66 -7.21 -14.43 -6.35
CA GLY A 66 -7.23 -14.70 -7.79
C GLY A 66 -7.88 -13.60 -8.64
N ILE A 67 -8.16 -12.43 -8.07
CA ILE A 67 -8.78 -11.32 -8.79
C ILE A 67 -7.73 -10.65 -9.68
N SER A 68 -8.11 -10.34 -10.92
CA SER A 68 -7.19 -9.73 -11.87
C SER A 68 -6.81 -8.29 -11.48
N LEU A 69 -5.60 -7.89 -11.83
CA LEU A 69 -5.11 -6.52 -11.59
C LEU A 69 -6.02 -5.44 -12.20
N GLN A 70 -6.70 -5.76 -13.31
CA GLN A 70 -7.63 -4.83 -13.96
C GLN A 70 -8.86 -4.58 -13.10
N GLN A 71 -9.49 -5.62 -12.57
CA GLN A 71 -10.64 -5.49 -11.65
C GLN A 71 -10.24 -4.76 -10.37
N ILE A 72 -9.06 -5.09 -9.83
CA ILE A 72 -8.51 -4.43 -8.63
C ILE A 72 -8.35 -2.93 -8.89
N ARG A 73 -7.80 -2.54 -10.04
CA ARG A 73 -7.62 -1.12 -10.38
C ARG A 73 -8.95 -0.37 -10.37
N THR A 74 -10.00 -0.96 -10.94
CA THR A 74 -11.35 -0.38 -10.92
C THR A 74 -11.84 -0.22 -9.48
N ALA A 75 -11.78 -1.27 -8.66
CA ALA A 75 -12.25 -1.25 -7.28
C ALA A 75 -11.51 -0.20 -6.42
N ILE A 76 -10.18 -0.14 -6.53
CA ILE A 76 -9.35 0.81 -5.78
C ILE A 76 -9.64 2.26 -6.20
N ALA A 77 -9.91 2.51 -7.49
CA ALA A 77 -10.31 3.84 -7.95
C ALA A 77 -11.67 4.30 -7.38
N HIS A 78 -12.55 3.37 -7.00
CA HIS A 78 -13.78 3.69 -6.28
C HIS A 78 -13.53 3.98 -4.79
N LEU A 79 -12.62 3.22 -4.16
CA LEU A 79 -12.22 3.43 -2.75
C LEU A 79 -11.48 4.75 -2.53
N SER A 80 -10.65 5.18 -3.49
CA SER A 80 -9.85 6.41 -3.37
C SER A 80 -10.72 7.67 -3.28
N LYS A 81 -11.95 7.63 -3.83
CA LYS A 81 -12.92 8.73 -3.81
C LYS A 81 -13.66 8.89 -2.47
N ARG A 82 -13.56 7.91 -1.57
CA ARG A 82 -14.24 7.92 -0.25
C ARG A 82 -13.34 8.42 0.86
N GLY A 83 -13.93 8.99 1.90
CA GLY A 83 -13.24 9.46 3.11
C GLY A 83 -12.77 8.31 4.01
N PHE A 84 -11.87 8.61 4.94
CA PHE A 84 -11.25 7.63 5.84
C PHE A 84 -12.24 6.90 6.75
N ASP A 85 -13.20 7.61 7.33
CA ASP A 85 -14.15 7.04 8.31
C ASP A 85 -15.10 6.01 7.67
N ASP A 86 -15.39 6.18 6.39
CA ASP A 86 -16.29 5.30 5.61
C ASP A 86 -15.63 3.95 5.30
N LEU A 87 -14.29 3.88 5.27
CA LEU A 87 -13.59 2.65 4.88
C LEU A 87 -13.79 1.51 5.87
N THR A 88 -13.98 1.78 7.16
CA THR A 88 -14.07 0.72 8.16
C THR A 88 -15.37 -0.10 8.07
N GLN A 89 -16.43 0.49 7.51
CA GLN A 89 -17.74 -0.14 7.34
C GLN A 89 -17.88 -0.89 6.01
N ILE A 90 -16.89 -0.75 5.13
CA ILE A 90 -16.92 -1.36 3.80
C ILE A 90 -16.45 -2.81 3.87
N THR A 91 -17.21 -3.68 3.18
CA THR A 91 -16.78 -5.02 2.81
C THR A 91 -16.65 -5.10 1.30
N LEU A 92 -15.44 -5.37 0.80
CA LEU A 92 -15.24 -5.68 -0.61
C LEU A 92 -15.68 -7.12 -0.86
N MET A 93 -16.57 -7.33 -1.83
CA MET A 93 -17.08 -8.63 -2.21
C MET A 93 -16.67 -8.92 -3.64
N SER A 94 -16.25 -10.15 -3.94
CA SER A 94 -15.87 -10.54 -5.30
C SER A 94 -16.37 -11.91 -5.66
N ASP A 95 -16.96 -12.04 -6.85
CA ASP A 95 -17.34 -13.29 -7.50
C ASP A 95 -16.23 -13.82 -8.44
N GLY A 96 -15.08 -13.13 -8.51
CA GLY A 96 -13.96 -13.41 -9.40
C GLY A 96 -14.05 -12.73 -10.77
N ALA A 97 -15.24 -12.25 -11.15
CA ALA A 97 -15.51 -11.48 -12.37
C ALA A 97 -15.65 -9.97 -12.09
N SER A 98 -16.09 -9.60 -10.89
CA SER A 98 -16.31 -8.23 -10.46
C SER A 98 -15.99 -8.07 -8.97
N VAL A 99 -15.68 -6.83 -8.57
CA VAL A 99 -15.49 -6.45 -7.17
C VAL A 99 -16.54 -5.42 -6.82
N TYR A 100 -17.36 -5.74 -5.82
CA TYR A 100 -18.42 -4.91 -5.27
C TYR A 100 -17.99 -4.36 -3.92
N MET A 101 -18.60 -3.26 -3.53
CA MET A 101 -18.32 -2.57 -2.28
C MET A 101 -19.62 -2.50 -1.51
N CYS A 102 -19.76 -3.37 -0.53
CA CYS A 102 -20.94 -3.45 0.32
C CYS A 102 -20.73 -2.58 1.56
N THR A 103 -21.72 -1.76 1.89
CA THR A 103 -21.74 -0.91 3.09
C THR A 103 -22.80 -1.36 4.10
N SER A 104 -23.62 -2.35 3.75
CA SER A 104 -24.63 -2.94 4.62
C SER A 104 -24.67 -4.46 4.48
N PRO A 105 -25.19 -5.18 5.50
CA PRO A 105 -25.42 -6.62 5.41
C PRO A 105 -26.42 -7.01 4.31
N ASP A 106 -27.42 -6.18 4.03
CA ASP A 106 -28.44 -6.46 3.02
C ASP A 106 -27.83 -6.48 1.61
N GLU A 107 -26.92 -5.56 1.30
CA GLU A 107 -26.17 -5.57 0.03
C GLU A 107 -25.32 -6.84 -0.14
N VAL A 108 -24.82 -7.41 0.96
CA VAL A 108 -24.09 -8.69 0.94
C VAL A 108 -25.04 -9.86 0.65
N ILE A 109 -26.22 -9.85 1.27
CA ILE A 109 -27.26 -10.88 1.07
C ILE A 109 -27.76 -10.86 -0.37
N ASP A 110 -28.02 -9.68 -0.93
CA ASP A 110 -28.48 -9.52 -2.31
C ASP A 110 -27.48 -10.11 -3.31
N LEU A 111 -26.17 -9.92 -3.06
CA LEU A 111 -25.13 -10.48 -3.91
C LEU A 111 -25.08 -12.02 -3.83
N LEU A 112 -25.29 -12.58 -2.64
CA LEU A 112 -25.31 -14.02 -2.38
C LEU A 112 -26.56 -14.70 -2.93
N ALA A 113 -27.70 -13.99 -2.99
CA ALA A 113 -28.97 -14.53 -3.46
C ALA A 113 -28.91 -15.03 -4.91
N GLY A 114 -27.92 -14.57 -5.70
CA GLY A 114 -27.65 -15.05 -7.05
C GLY A 114 -27.08 -16.48 -7.15
N GLY A 115 -26.81 -17.16 -6.02
CA GLY A 115 -26.30 -18.54 -6.00
C GLY A 115 -24.82 -18.70 -6.38
N GLN A 116 -24.10 -17.59 -6.55
CA GLN A 116 -22.68 -17.53 -6.86
C GLN A 116 -21.83 -17.56 -5.59
N GLY A 117 -20.67 -18.21 -5.64
CA GLY A 117 -19.67 -18.14 -4.58
C GLY A 117 -18.96 -16.80 -4.59
N VAL A 118 -18.87 -16.14 -3.43
CA VAL A 118 -18.22 -14.84 -3.30
C VAL A 118 -17.18 -14.85 -2.19
N PHE A 119 -16.12 -14.09 -2.40
CA PHE A 119 -15.07 -13.83 -1.42
C PHE A 119 -15.22 -12.42 -0.86
N GLY A 120 -15.20 -12.30 0.48
CA GLY A 120 -15.37 -11.03 1.19
C GLY A 120 -14.11 -10.58 1.92
N ILE A 121 -13.75 -9.30 1.78
CA ILE A 121 -12.71 -8.62 2.55
C ILE A 121 -13.35 -7.45 3.32
N ALA A 122 -13.58 -7.64 4.62
CA ALA A 122 -14.01 -6.56 5.51
C ALA A 122 -12.84 -5.60 5.76
N LEU A 123 -12.94 -4.37 5.27
CA LEU A 123 -11.86 -3.38 5.34
C LEU A 123 -11.58 -2.94 6.78
N GLY A 124 -12.58 -2.89 7.66
CA GLY A 124 -12.37 -2.62 9.09
C GLY A 124 -11.50 -3.67 9.80
N GLY A 125 -11.49 -4.92 9.32
CA GLY A 125 -10.55 -5.94 9.81
C GLY A 125 -9.12 -5.68 9.35
N VAL A 126 -8.95 -5.40 8.05
CA VAL A 126 -7.63 -5.07 7.47
C VAL A 126 -7.06 -3.81 8.10
N TRP A 127 -7.90 -2.81 8.38
CA TRP A 127 -7.53 -1.60 9.08
C TRP A 127 -6.85 -1.90 10.42
N ARG A 128 -7.50 -2.67 11.29
CA ARG A 128 -6.97 -3.03 12.62
C ARG A 128 -5.67 -3.81 12.53
N GLU A 129 -5.53 -4.69 11.53
CA GLU A 129 -4.28 -5.41 11.31
C GLU A 129 -3.13 -4.48 10.89
N VAL A 130 -3.41 -3.53 10.01
CA VAL A 130 -2.42 -2.54 9.57
C VAL A 130 -2.04 -1.62 10.72
N GLU A 131 -3.01 -1.15 11.49
CA GLU A 131 -2.80 -0.35 12.70
C GLU A 131 -1.91 -1.07 13.71
N GLY A 132 -2.23 -2.33 14.04
CA GLY A 132 -1.40 -3.14 14.91
C GLY A 132 0.02 -3.31 14.37
N SER A 133 0.16 -3.65 13.08
CA SER A 133 1.47 -3.84 12.44
C SER A 133 2.32 -2.57 12.43
N LEU A 134 1.72 -1.41 12.19
CA LEU A 134 2.43 -0.14 12.08
C LEU A 134 2.71 0.51 13.43
N SER A 135 1.94 0.18 14.48
CA SER A 135 2.12 0.73 15.82
C SER A 135 3.50 0.41 16.43
N GLU A 136 4.13 -0.67 15.98
CA GLU A 136 5.44 -1.15 16.46
C GLU A 136 6.60 -0.77 15.51
N LEU A 137 6.31 -0.12 14.37
CA LEU A 137 7.28 0.09 13.31
C LEU A 137 7.74 1.55 13.18
N PRO A 138 8.97 1.79 12.66
CA PRO A 138 9.50 3.14 12.49
C PRO A 138 8.64 4.01 11.56
N THR A 139 8.43 5.27 11.96
CA THR A 139 7.71 6.31 11.22
C THR A 139 8.61 7.50 10.92
N GLU A 140 8.30 8.24 9.85
CA GLU A 140 8.99 9.47 9.47
C GLU A 140 8.01 10.60 9.16
N ARG A 141 8.40 11.83 9.49
CA ARG A 141 7.63 13.02 9.11
C ARG A 141 8.02 13.53 7.73
N ALA A 142 7.06 14.10 7.01
CA ALA A 142 7.25 14.68 5.69
C ALA A 142 8.27 15.83 5.68
N ASP A 143 8.29 16.62 6.75
CA ASP A 143 8.97 17.92 6.87
C ASP A 143 10.47 17.84 7.20
N GLY A 144 11.03 16.64 7.31
CA GLY A 144 12.41 16.43 7.74
C GLY A 144 13.44 17.12 6.82
N HIS A 145 13.84 18.34 7.19
CA HIS A 145 15.22 18.79 7.04
C HIS A 145 16.10 17.72 7.70
N GLY A 146 17.03 17.18 6.91
CA GLY A 146 17.80 16.00 7.30
C GLY A 146 18.58 16.20 8.59
N GLU A 147 18.55 15.18 9.44
CA GLU A 147 19.55 14.85 10.45
C GLU A 147 19.14 13.50 11.05
N ASP A 148 19.51 12.42 10.35
CA ASP A 148 20.19 11.33 11.05
C ASP A 148 21.17 10.66 10.06
N GLU A 149 22.44 10.72 10.45
CA GLU A 149 23.58 10.21 9.72
C GLU A 149 23.66 8.67 9.87
N SER A 150 24.30 8.02 8.89
CA SER A 150 25.06 6.78 9.07
C SER A 150 24.33 5.43 9.06
N GLU A 151 24.00 4.93 7.87
CA GLU A 151 24.55 3.64 7.44
C GLU A 151 25.04 3.75 5.98
N PRO A 152 26.33 3.54 5.69
CA PRO A 152 26.80 3.55 4.31
C PRO A 152 26.25 2.32 3.59
N HIS A 153 25.21 2.53 2.77
CA HIS A 153 24.72 1.51 1.84
C HIS A 153 25.84 1.09 0.88
N ALA A 154 26.09 -0.22 0.78
CA ALA A 154 27.15 -0.85 -0.01
C ALA A 154 27.21 -0.45 -1.50
N SER A 155 26.18 0.23 -2.04
CA SER A 155 26.22 0.77 -3.40
C SER A 155 27.20 1.93 -3.57
N ASP A 156 27.44 2.73 -2.53
CA ASP A 156 28.35 3.88 -2.62
C ASP A 156 29.82 3.45 -2.57
N GLU A 157 30.14 2.40 -1.81
CA GLU A 157 31.46 1.75 -1.89
C GLU A 157 31.75 1.20 -3.30
N LEU A 158 30.75 0.57 -3.94
CA LEU A 158 30.92 0.02 -5.28
C LEU A 158 31.09 1.12 -6.35
N ALA A 159 30.37 2.23 -6.20
CA ALA A 159 30.49 3.41 -7.05
C ALA A 159 31.84 4.11 -6.87
N ALA A 160 32.32 4.26 -5.63
CA ALA A 160 33.64 4.79 -5.32
C ALA A 160 34.78 3.92 -5.89
N ARG A 161 34.69 2.59 -5.75
CA ARG A 161 35.67 1.63 -6.33
C ARG A 161 35.70 1.66 -7.85
N ARG A 162 34.57 1.90 -8.52
CA ARG A 162 34.53 2.05 -9.99
C ARG A 162 35.21 3.34 -10.45
N ARG A 163 35.00 4.44 -9.74
CA ARG A 163 35.67 5.73 -10.05
C ARG A 163 37.19 5.63 -9.91
N ALA A 164 37.69 4.95 -8.86
CA ALA A 164 39.12 4.77 -8.63
C ALA A 164 39.84 3.89 -9.68
N ARG A 165 39.11 3.04 -10.43
CA ARG A 165 39.69 2.18 -11.48
C ARG A 165 39.72 2.82 -12.87
N MET A 166 39.03 3.94 -13.10
CA MET A 166 38.98 4.60 -14.41
C MET A 166 40.02 5.72 -14.59
N THR A 167 40.82 6.02 -13.56
CA THR A 167 41.85 7.07 -13.58
C THR A 167 43.27 6.52 -13.64
N GLY A 168 43.48 5.35 -14.26
CA GLY A 168 44.80 4.74 -14.48
C GLY A 168 45.06 4.52 -15.95
#